data_AF-A0A3M1U5B3-F1
#
_entry.id   AF-A0A3M1U5B3-F1
#
_cell.length_a   1.000
_cell.length_b   1.000
_cell.length_c   1.000
_cell.angle_alpha   90.00
_cell.angle_beta   90.00
_cell.angle_gamma   90.00
#
_symmetry.space_group_name_H-M   'P 1'
#
loop_
_entity.id
_entity.type
_entity.pdbx_description
1 polymer ?
#
loop_
_entity_poly.entity_id
_entity_poly.type
_entity_poly.pdbx_seq_one_letter_code
_entity_poly.pdbx_strand_id
1 'polypeptide(L)'
;MSELKRFQRLAKSLIPRFPRGRERHYTLEDARMMINELGMQMPPEALAYLLDSDERLDDFLNAIYNLEEKFRRKVVTPQATIDEALDPKVYVEAGTIAFTVKGKRGEVIFAEYDWAGA
;
A
#
# COMPACT_ATOMS: atom_id res chain seq x y z
N MET A 1 5.60 45.31 -1.72
CA MET A 1 5.12 43.93 -1.42
C MET A 1 6.34 43.07 -1.09
N SER A 2 6.40 42.48 0.11
CA SER A 2 7.58 41.74 0.62
C SER A 2 7.81 40.39 -0.07
N GLU A 3 9.07 40.07 -0.39
CA GLU A 3 9.55 38.82 -1.01
C GLU A 3 9.09 37.55 -0.27
N LEU A 4 8.91 37.64 1.06
CA LEU A 4 8.35 36.58 1.89
C LEU A 4 6.97 36.09 1.40
N LYS A 5 6.12 37.00 0.89
CA LYS A 5 4.80 36.63 0.36
C LYS A 5 4.88 35.94 -1.00
N ARG A 6 5.96 36.14 -1.78
CA ARG A 6 6.20 35.41 -3.04
C ARG A 6 6.73 34.00 -2.75
N PHE A 7 7.67 33.88 -1.82
CA PHE A 7 8.22 32.58 -1.40
C PHE A 7 7.15 31.65 -0.83
N GLN A 8 6.24 32.17 0.00
CA GLN A 8 5.11 31.40 0.54
C GLN A 8 4.12 30.91 -0.53
N ARG A 9 3.97 31.64 -1.66
CA ARG A 9 3.12 31.20 -2.78
C ARG A 9 3.80 30.14 -3.64
N LEU A 10 5.10 30.27 -3.89
CA LEU A 10 5.89 29.27 -4.60
C LEU A 10 5.95 27.95 -3.82
N ALA A 11 6.18 28.01 -2.51
CA ALA A 11 6.14 26.84 -1.64
C ALA A 11 4.75 26.18 -1.62
N LYS A 12 3.66 26.96 -1.56
CA LYS A 12 2.29 26.42 -1.64
C LYS A 12 1.92 25.85 -3.01
N SER A 13 2.60 26.23 -4.10
CA SER A 13 2.36 25.69 -5.44
C SER A 13 3.16 24.42 -5.75
N LEU A 14 4.23 24.15 -4.99
CA LEU A 14 5.08 22.97 -5.14
C LEU A 14 4.69 21.82 -4.22
N ILE A 15 3.84 22.07 -3.22
CA ILE A 15 3.32 21.01 -2.35
C ILE A 15 2.00 20.51 -2.98
N PRO A 16 1.92 19.24 -3.43
CA PRO A 16 0.67 18.67 -3.89
C PRO A 16 -0.39 18.85 -2.81
N ARG A 17 -1.62 19.21 -3.20
CA ARG A 17 -2.74 19.30 -2.27
C ARG A 17 -3.07 17.90 -1.76
N PHE A 18 -2.45 17.49 -0.66
CA PHE A 18 -2.89 16.32 0.10
C PHE A 18 -4.33 16.57 0.58
N PRO A 19 -5.31 15.74 0.17
CA PRO A 19 -6.66 15.85 0.70
C PRO A 19 -6.61 15.55 2.20
N ARG A 20 -6.94 16.56 3.02
CA ARG A 20 -7.15 16.42 4.47
C ARG A 20 -8.45 15.67 4.76
N GLY A 21 -8.57 14.43 4.30
CA GLY A 21 -9.42 13.46 4.98
C GLY A 21 -8.75 13.15 6.33
N ARG A 22 -9.51 12.85 7.38
CA ARG A 22 -8.95 12.13 8.53
C ARG A 22 -8.52 10.77 8.01
N GLU A 23 -7.32 10.68 7.46
CA GLU A 23 -6.72 9.44 7.00
C GLU A 23 -6.55 8.57 8.21
N ARG A 24 -7.29 7.45 8.24
CA ARG A 24 -6.98 6.37 9.15
C ARG A 24 -5.52 5.99 8.89
N HIS A 25 -4.67 6.19 9.90
CA HIS A 25 -3.29 5.74 9.84
C HIS A 25 -3.31 4.25 10.16
N TYR A 26 -3.01 3.43 9.15
CA TYR A 26 -2.76 2.02 9.33
C TYR A 26 -1.50 1.83 10.19
N THR A 27 -1.56 0.85 11.05
CA THR A 27 -0.48 0.42 11.93
C THR A 27 0.24 -0.79 11.34
N LEU A 28 1.43 -1.12 11.85
CA LEU A 28 2.13 -2.35 11.49
C LEU A 28 1.30 -3.61 11.78
N GLU A 29 0.43 -3.58 12.79
CA GLU A 29 -0.49 -4.68 13.08
C GLU A 29 -1.56 -4.84 12.00
N ASP A 30 -2.11 -3.72 11.48
CA ASP A 30 -3.00 -3.75 10.33
C ASP A 30 -2.30 -4.35 9.09
N ALA A 31 -1.03 -4.01 8.86
CA ALA A 31 -0.22 -4.59 7.79
C ALA A 31 -0.09 -6.11 7.94
N ARG A 32 0.24 -6.58 9.15
CA ARG A 32 0.34 -8.02 9.46
C ARG A 32 -0.99 -8.74 9.23
N MET A 33 -2.11 -8.12 9.61
CA MET A 33 -3.46 -8.69 9.37
C MET A 33 -3.76 -8.82 7.87
N MET A 34 -3.58 -7.74 7.10
CA MET A 34 -3.81 -7.74 5.65
C MET A 34 -2.93 -8.76 4.93
N ILE A 35 -1.63 -8.80 5.27
CA ILE A 35 -0.68 -9.75 4.67
C ILE A 35 -1.03 -11.19 5.06
N ASN A 36 -1.43 -11.46 6.31
CA ASN A 36 -1.84 -12.80 6.72
C ASN A 36 -3.08 -13.31 5.99
N GLU A 37 -4.07 -12.44 5.78
CA GLU A 37 -5.29 -12.78 5.06
C GLU A 37 -5.00 -13.15 3.60
N LEU A 38 -4.23 -12.31 2.90
CA LEU A 38 -3.78 -12.55 1.53
C LEU A 38 -2.81 -13.72 1.43
N GLY A 39 -2.00 -13.89 2.48
CA GLY A 39 -0.95 -14.87 2.63
C GLY A 39 -1.43 -16.31 2.78
N MET A 40 -2.72 -16.55 3.00
CA MET A 40 -3.29 -17.89 2.92
C MET A 40 -3.07 -18.56 1.54
N GLN A 41 -2.79 -17.76 0.51
CA GLN A 41 -2.50 -18.23 -0.85
C GLN A 41 -1.00 -18.32 -1.16
N MET A 42 -0.12 -18.05 -0.18
CA MET A 42 1.32 -17.98 -0.35
C MET A 42 2.06 -19.16 0.31
N PRO A 43 3.29 -19.48 -0.14
CA PRO A 43 4.19 -20.35 0.62
C PRO A 43 4.48 -19.77 2.02
N PRO A 44 4.58 -20.61 3.08
CA PRO A 44 4.87 -20.14 4.43
C PRO A 44 6.16 -19.33 4.56
N GLU A 45 7.19 -19.66 3.77
CA GLU A 45 8.48 -18.95 3.76
C GLU A 45 8.34 -17.52 3.23
N ALA A 46 7.54 -17.34 2.17
CA ALA A 46 7.25 -16.03 1.59
C ALA A 46 6.43 -15.16 2.57
N LEU A 47 5.49 -15.78 3.30
CA LEU A 47 4.73 -15.09 4.33
C LEU A 47 5.63 -14.68 5.50
N ALA A 48 6.47 -15.58 6.00
CA ALA A 48 7.43 -15.28 7.05
C ALA A 48 8.39 -14.15 6.64
N TYR A 49 8.89 -14.19 5.41
CA TYR A 49 9.75 -13.13 4.85
C TYR A 49 9.12 -11.74 5.01
N LEU A 50 7.86 -11.56 4.59
CA LEU A 50 7.19 -10.25 4.68
C LEU A 50 6.96 -9.81 6.13
N LEU A 51 6.59 -10.74 7.02
CA LEU A 51 6.24 -10.43 8.40
C LEU A 51 7.44 -10.20 9.33
N ASP A 52 8.66 -10.55 8.90
CA ASP A 52 9.88 -10.49 9.71
C ASP A 52 10.54 -9.10 9.75
N SER A 53 10.10 -8.14 8.93
CA SER A 53 10.68 -6.79 8.90
C SER A 53 9.60 -5.72 9.01
N ASP A 54 9.70 -4.87 10.04
CA ASP A 54 8.84 -3.68 10.17
C ASP A 54 8.99 -2.73 8.98
N GLU A 55 10.17 -2.67 8.35
CA GLU A 55 10.39 -1.89 7.12
C GLU A 55 9.54 -2.43 5.96
N ARG A 56 9.46 -3.75 5.79
CA ARG A 56 8.63 -4.37 4.73
C ARG A 56 7.14 -4.16 4.98
N LEU A 57 6.74 -4.17 6.25
CA LEU A 57 5.36 -3.86 6.67
C LEU A 57 5.02 -2.38 6.40
N ASP A 58 5.92 -1.45 6.72
CA ASP A 58 5.76 -0.03 6.41
C ASP A 58 5.70 0.20 4.90
N ASP A 59 6.55 -0.47 4.11
CA ASP A 59 6.51 -0.42 2.65
C ASP A 59 5.18 -0.93 2.10
N PHE A 60 4.63 -1.99 2.68
CA PHE A 60 3.30 -2.50 2.34
C PHE A 60 2.22 -1.45 2.61
N LEU A 61 2.26 -0.77 3.76
CA LEU A 61 1.31 0.28 4.08
C LEU A 61 1.45 1.48 3.14
N ASN A 62 2.67 1.87 2.80
CA ASN A 62 2.93 2.92 1.81
C ASN A 62 2.34 2.56 0.45
N ALA A 63 2.46 1.31 0.02
CA ALA A 63 1.82 0.81 -1.19
C ALA A 63 0.29 0.88 -1.13
N ILE A 64 -0.31 0.58 0.02
CA ILE A 64 -1.76 0.74 0.25
C ILE A 64 -2.18 2.21 0.14
N TYR A 65 -1.48 3.15 0.79
CA TYR A 65 -1.81 4.57 0.68
C TYR A 65 -1.73 5.07 -0.76
N ASN A 66 -0.68 4.67 -1.50
CA ASN A 66 -0.53 4.98 -2.92
C ASN A 66 -1.68 4.42 -3.76
N LEU A 67 -2.15 3.21 -3.42
CA LEU A 67 -3.28 2.58 -4.09
C LEU A 67 -4.60 3.34 -3.83
N GLU A 68 -4.85 3.75 -2.58
CA GLU A 68 -6.01 4.57 -2.21
C GLU A 68 -6.02 5.92 -2.92
N GLU A 69 -4.87 6.57 -3.02
CA GLU A 69 -4.71 7.82 -3.77
C GLU A 69 -5.03 7.62 -5.25
N LYS A 70 -4.47 6.56 -5.86
CA LYS A 70 -4.70 6.21 -7.27
C LYS A 70 -6.17 5.93 -7.57
N PHE A 71 -6.86 5.26 -6.64
CA PHE A 71 -8.28 4.90 -6.79
C PHE A 71 -9.22 6.02 -6.33
N ARG A 72 -8.69 7.03 -5.62
CA ARG A 72 -9.43 8.12 -4.96
C ARG A 72 -10.54 7.61 -4.05
N ARG A 73 -10.33 6.46 -3.42
CA ARG A 73 -11.24 5.84 -2.46
C ARG A 73 -10.46 4.96 -1.50
N LYS A 74 -11.06 4.65 -0.35
CA LYS A 74 -10.54 3.63 0.56
C LYS A 74 -10.57 2.26 -0.10
N VAL A 75 -9.48 1.51 0.05
CA VAL A 75 -9.32 0.13 -0.43
C VAL A 75 -9.26 -0.87 0.71
N VAL A 76 -9.05 -0.38 1.94
CA VAL A 76 -9.08 -1.20 3.15
C VAL A 76 -10.39 -0.99 3.90
N THR A 77 -10.98 -2.09 4.37
CA THR A 77 -12.20 -2.11 5.15
C THR A 77 -11.99 -1.56 6.57
N PRO A 78 -13.08 -1.29 7.32
CA PRO A 78 -12.98 -0.99 8.76
C PRO A 78 -12.23 -2.06 9.57
N GLN A 79 -12.18 -3.31 9.11
CA GLN A 79 -11.56 -4.45 9.79
C GLN A 79 -10.08 -4.66 9.42
N ALA A 80 -9.46 -3.72 8.71
CA ALA A 80 -8.07 -3.84 8.24
C ALA A 80 -7.87 -5.04 7.29
N THR A 81 -8.82 -5.22 6.36
CA THR A 81 -8.72 -6.18 5.26
C THR A 81 -8.81 -5.43 3.92
N ILE A 82 -8.21 -5.96 2.85
CA ILE A 82 -8.38 -5.35 1.52
C ILE A 82 -9.80 -5.67 1.01
N ASP A 83 -10.51 -4.68 0.49
CA ASP A 83 -11.87 -4.82 -0.03
C ASP A 83 -11.94 -5.93 -1.09
N GLU A 84 -12.68 -7.01 -0.81
CA GLU A 84 -12.85 -8.16 -1.71
C GLU A 84 -13.44 -7.77 -3.07
N ALA A 85 -14.19 -6.66 -3.16
CA ALA A 85 -14.71 -6.17 -4.43
C ALA A 85 -13.60 -5.74 -5.41
N LEU A 86 -12.38 -5.55 -4.89
CA LEU A 86 -11.18 -5.32 -5.68
C LEU A 86 -10.51 -6.61 -6.15
N ASP A 87 -11.03 -7.80 -5.83
CA ASP A 87 -10.43 -9.09 -6.22
C ASP A 87 -8.91 -9.13 -5.93
N PRO A 88 -8.48 -8.91 -4.67
CA PRO A 88 -7.07 -8.87 -4.34
C PRO A 88 -6.41 -10.25 -4.50
N LYS A 89 -5.23 -10.29 -5.11
CA LYS A 89 -4.49 -11.55 -5.32
C LYS A 89 -3.02 -11.40 -4.94
N VAL A 90 -2.41 -12.54 -4.68
CA VAL A 90 -0.96 -12.63 -4.49
C VAL A 90 -0.38 -13.58 -5.52
N TYR A 91 0.69 -13.14 -6.17
CA TYR A 91 1.49 -13.95 -7.07
C TYR A 91 2.85 -14.18 -6.44
N VAL A 92 3.29 -15.43 -6.47
CA VAL A 92 4.62 -15.83 -6.00
C VAL A 92 5.28 -16.58 -7.15
N GLU A 93 6.17 -15.91 -7.86
CA GLU A 93 6.86 -16.45 -9.04
C GLU A 93 8.36 -16.14 -8.97
N ALA A 94 9.21 -17.14 -9.24
CA ALA A 94 10.65 -16.99 -9.53
C ALA A 94 11.42 -16.00 -8.62
N GLY A 95 11.08 -15.97 -7.33
CA GLY A 95 11.73 -15.11 -6.34
C GLY A 95 11.15 -13.70 -6.21
N THR A 96 9.89 -13.51 -6.58
CA THR A 96 9.16 -12.26 -6.40
C THR A 96 7.80 -12.54 -5.78
N ILE A 97 7.39 -11.69 -4.83
CA ILE A 97 6.03 -11.67 -4.26
C ILE A 97 5.34 -10.40 -4.75
N ALA A 98 4.23 -10.54 -5.46
CA ALA A 98 3.47 -9.40 -5.97
C ALA A 98 2.03 -9.43 -5.47
N PHE A 99 1.56 -8.29 -4.97
CA PHE A 99 0.16 -8.09 -4.56
C PHE A 99 -0.58 -7.27 -5.60
N THR A 100 -1.76 -7.75 -5.99
CA THR A 100 -2.56 -7.13 -7.04
C THR A 100 -3.98 -6.84 -6.58
N VAL A 101 -4.61 -5.89 -7.26
CA VAL A 101 -6.04 -5.62 -7.19
C VAL A 101 -6.61 -5.33 -8.58
N LYS A 102 -7.88 -5.60 -8.78
CA LYS A 102 -8.64 -5.23 -9.97
C LYS A 102 -8.99 -3.74 -9.96
N GLY A 103 -8.38 -3.01 -10.87
CA GLY A 103 -8.74 -1.63 -11.21
C GLY A 103 -9.77 -1.53 -12.33
N LYS A 104 -10.17 -0.30 -12.67
CA LYS A 104 -11.13 -0.02 -13.75
C LYS A 104 -10.66 -0.46 -15.13
N ARG A 105 -9.35 -0.56 -15.35
CA ARG A 105 -8.72 -0.86 -16.65
C ARG A 105 -8.00 -2.21 -16.68
N GLY A 106 -8.19 -3.03 -15.65
CA GLY A 106 -7.48 -4.29 -15.50
C GLY A 106 -6.83 -4.43 -14.13
N GLU A 107 -6.02 -5.48 -13.99
CA GLU A 107 -5.27 -5.77 -12.77
C GLU A 107 -4.12 -4.79 -12.56
N VAL A 108 -3.87 -4.44 -11.30
CA VAL A 108 -2.88 -3.47 -10.87
C VAL A 108 -2.04 -4.10 -9.77
N ILE A 109 -0.75 -4.27 -10.02
CA ILE A 109 0.23 -4.56 -8.97
C ILE A 109 0.38 -3.30 -8.12
N PHE A 110 0.23 -3.43 -6.81
CA PHE A 110 0.39 -2.32 -5.88
C PHE A 110 1.60 -2.46 -4.96
N ALA A 111 2.03 -3.69 -4.65
CA ALA A 111 3.23 -3.98 -3.90
C ALA A 111 3.99 -5.16 -4.54
N GLU A 112 5.30 -5.09 -4.54
CA GLU A 112 6.19 -6.09 -5.13
C GLU A 112 7.46 -6.20 -4.30
N TYR A 113 7.92 -7.43 -4.04
CA TYR A 113 9.07 -7.70 -3.20
C TYR A 113 9.97 -8.75 -3.84
N ASP A 114 11.26 -8.46 -3.90
CA ASP A 114 12.28 -9.46 -4.22
C ASP A 114 12.40 -10.44 -3.04
N TRP A 115 12.01 -11.67 -3.28
CA TRP A 115 12.10 -12.79 -2.35
C TRP A 115 13.09 -13.81 -2.90
N ALA A 116 14.35 -13.74 -2.48
CA ALA A 116 15.28 -14.84 -2.73
C ALA A 116 14.78 -16.06 -1.94
N GLY A 117 14.00 -16.92 -2.59
CA GLY A 117 13.50 -18.16 -2.00
C GLY A 117 14.65 -18.89 -1.28
N ALA A 118 14.40 -19.25 -0.02
CA ALA A 118 15.38 -19.96 0.80
C ALA A 118 15.64 -21.36 0.25
#